data_AF-A0A8D8V3T7-F1
#
_entry.id   AF-A0A8D8V3T7-F1
#
_cell.length_a   1.000
_cell.length_b   1.000
_cell.length_c   1.000
_cell.angle_alpha   90.00
_cell.angle_beta   90.00
_cell.angle_gamma   90.00
#
_symmetry.space_group_name_H-M   'P 1'
#
loop_
_entity.id
_entity.type
_entity.pdbx_description
1 polymer ?
#
loop_
_entity_poly.entity_id
_entity_poly.type
_entity_poly.pdbx_seq_one_letter_code
_entity_poly.pdbx_strand_id
1 'polypeptide(L)'
;MDGGSLLKEILVVSEKAANIARVCRQDQHLLRLLTQEKGEEEKNKRFDADFKTLADVLIQEVVKHHLGTVFPLLKDNIHGEESNVFTNATGESIVVNISSDPAITREALVAILNGDSTAAEALIDAVYSEPSVPLDGSEMEQLPEVEVTEDVYGVWIDPIDSTAEYINGNLSCALVLIGVFNKSDGTPVLGVVNQPFYEQTDGSTDNPEVASSWTGRVYWGVCEGGSRHHSKLQRQEFKRETLNIAVSSSENTAVRDCLLDNGYEILPLPGAGYKILSVILNKCDLYLCSKPSTYVWDTLACHAILKSMTTQGGIVECRPRQKGCSKGVEEDCERSGDGDTVDDSEGVTGTVDDDDATGNIVECGRVKRELTYARYEDRCNRNGLVAFRDVEAAERVLKQIEHLLPR
;
A
#
# COMPACT_ATOMS: atom_id res chain seq x y z
N MET A 1 -31.80 6.46 -2.98
CA MET A 1 -31.05 5.19 -3.03
C MET A 1 -30.18 5.23 -1.81
N ASP A 2 -30.32 4.25 -0.92
CA ASP A 2 -29.50 4.17 0.28
C ASP A 2 -28.08 3.84 -0.20
N GLY A 3 -27.24 4.86 -0.36
CA GLY A 3 -25.87 4.67 -0.80
C GLY A 3 -25.16 3.92 0.31
N GLY A 4 -24.82 2.65 0.09
CA GLY A 4 -24.21 1.81 1.12
C GLY A 4 -22.95 2.44 1.72
N SER A 5 -22.60 2.08 2.95
CA SER A 5 -21.35 2.55 3.57
C SER A 5 -20.13 2.14 2.72
N LEU A 6 -19.25 3.10 2.40
CA LEU A 6 -18.03 2.86 1.63
C LEU A 6 -17.14 1.78 2.27
N LEU A 7 -17.05 1.76 3.60
CA LEU A 7 -16.30 0.73 4.33
C LEU A 7 -16.84 -0.67 4.05
N LYS A 8 -18.17 -0.83 4.08
CA LYS A 8 -18.83 -2.11 3.86
C LYS A 8 -18.52 -2.66 2.47
N GLU A 9 -18.63 -1.81 1.46
CA GLU A 9 -18.36 -2.19 0.06
C GLU A 9 -16.88 -2.49 -0.20
N ILE A 10 -15.97 -1.73 0.44
CA ILE A 10 -14.54 -2.04 0.38
C ILE A 10 -14.22 -3.39 1.04
N LEU A 11 -14.85 -3.70 2.19
CA LEU A 11 -14.68 -5.00 2.84
C LEU A 11 -15.14 -6.15 1.94
N VAL A 12 -16.34 -6.03 1.34
CA VAL A 12 -16.88 -7.01 0.39
C VAL A 12 -15.93 -7.23 -0.79
N VAL A 13 -15.50 -6.15 -1.45
CA VAL A 13 -14.66 -6.28 -2.64
C VAL A 13 -13.22 -6.69 -2.30
N SER A 14 -12.72 -6.37 -1.10
CA SER A 14 -11.42 -6.88 -0.62
C SER A 14 -11.44 -8.41 -0.44
N GLU A 15 -12.57 -8.97 0.00
CA GLU A 15 -12.71 -10.42 0.15
C GLU A 15 -12.89 -11.11 -1.21
N LYS A 16 -13.59 -10.47 -2.15
CA LYS A 16 -13.61 -10.91 -3.55
C LYS A 16 -12.20 -10.92 -4.16
N ALA A 17 -11.41 -9.87 -3.94
CA ALA A 17 -10.01 -9.82 -4.35
C ALA A 17 -9.18 -10.96 -3.71
N ALA A 18 -9.34 -11.18 -2.41
CA ALA A 18 -8.69 -12.28 -1.70
C ALA A 18 -9.09 -13.66 -2.26
N ASN A 19 -10.35 -13.84 -2.64
CA ASN A 19 -10.83 -15.06 -3.27
C ASN A 19 -10.16 -15.30 -4.62
N ILE A 20 -10.06 -14.28 -5.47
CA ILE A 20 -9.34 -14.35 -6.74
C ILE A 20 -7.87 -14.75 -6.50
N ALA A 21 -7.18 -14.12 -5.54
CA ALA A 21 -5.81 -14.48 -5.20
C ALA A 21 -5.69 -15.96 -4.76
N ARG A 22 -6.62 -16.47 -3.95
CA ARG A 22 -6.63 -17.89 -3.56
C ARG A 22 -6.85 -18.84 -4.74
N VAL A 23 -7.84 -18.55 -5.60
CA VAL A 23 -8.14 -19.36 -6.80
C VAL A 23 -6.92 -19.43 -7.72
N CYS A 24 -6.32 -18.28 -8.04
CA CYS A 24 -5.11 -18.19 -8.85
C CYS A 24 -3.94 -18.97 -8.26
N ARG A 25 -3.84 -19.06 -6.92
CA ARG A 25 -2.74 -19.76 -6.25
C ARG A 25 -2.93 -21.26 -6.10
N GLN A 26 -4.18 -21.72 -6.00
CA GLN A 26 -4.54 -23.14 -5.88
C GLN A 26 -4.38 -23.88 -7.21
N ASP A 27 -4.54 -23.19 -8.34
CA ASP A 27 -4.36 -23.76 -9.66
C ASP A 27 -2.95 -23.45 -10.21
N GLN A 28 -2.10 -24.48 -10.28
CA GLN A 28 -0.73 -24.38 -10.81
C GLN A 28 -0.65 -24.09 -12.31
N HIS A 29 -1.71 -24.40 -13.06
CA HIS A 29 -1.82 -24.04 -14.46
C HIS A 29 -2.13 -22.56 -14.60
N LEU A 30 -3.13 -22.06 -13.86
CA LEU A 30 -3.40 -20.62 -13.75
C LEU A 30 -2.16 -19.85 -13.31
N LEU A 31 -1.53 -20.20 -12.19
CA LEU A 31 -0.37 -19.46 -11.68
C LEU A 31 0.76 -19.28 -12.72
N ARG A 32 1.01 -20.31 -13.54
CA ARG A 32 2.00 -20.25 -14.62
C ARG A 32 1.56 -19.37 -15.79
N LEU A 33 0.29 -19.40 -16.16
CA LEU A 33 -0.27 -18.54 -17.21
C LEU A 33 -0.30 -17.06 -16.79
N LEU A 34 -0.52 -16.81 -15.50
CA LEU A 34 -0.76 -15.47 -15.00
C LEU A 34 0.53 -14.69 -14.72
N THR A 35 1.70 -15.34 -14.63
CA THR A 35 2.95 -14.67 -14.23
C THR A 35 3.70 -14.08 -15.42
N GLN A 36 3.92 -12.76 -15.43
CA GLN A 36 4.72 -12.05 -16.43
C GLN A 36 5.78 -11.18 -15.74
N GLU A 37 7.00 -11.13 -16.27
CA GLU A 37 7.99 -10.15 -15.80
C GLU A 37 7.61 -8.74 -16.31
N LYS A 38 7.59 -7.74 -15.42
CA LYS A 38 7.38 -6.32 -15.75
C LYS A 38 8.51 -5.86 -16.71
N GLY A 39 8.13 -5.12 -17.75
CA GLY A 39 9.09 -4.54 -18.71
C GLY A 39 9.98 -3.48 -18.06
N GLU A 40 11.10 -3.10 -18.69
CA GLU A 40 12.10 -2.19 -18.07
C GLU A 40 11.54 -0.84 -17.58
N GLU A 41 10.48 -0.32 -18.20
CA GLU A 41 9.83 0.94 -17.80
C GLU A 41 8.91 0.78 -16.57
N GLU A 42 8.32 -0.40 -16.37
CA GLU A 42 7.42 -0.73 -15.25
C GLU A 42 8.17 -1.44 -14.09
N LYS A 43 9.39 -1.90 -14.34
CA LYS A 43 10.20 -2.70 -13.41
C LYS A 43 10.71 -1.86 -12.24
N ASN A 44 10.44 -2.34 -11.03
CA ASN A 44 11.04 -1.83 -9.82
C ASN A 44 12.54 -2.14 -9.80
N LYS A 45 13.37 -1.09 -9.85
CA LYS A 45 14.85 -1.15 -9.93
C LYS A 45 15.54 -1.91 -8.79
N ARG A 46 14.78 -2.34 -7.78
CA ARG A 46 15.23 -3.10 -6.62
C ARG A 46 15.31 -4.61 -6.89
N PHE A 47 14.56 -5.15 -7.85
CA PHE A 47 14.46 -6.59 -8.09
C PHE A 47 15.12 -6.97 -9.42
N ASP A 48 15.90 -8.06 -9.40
CA ASP A 48 16.51 -8.64 -10.60
C ASP A 48 15.45 -9.18 -11.57
N ALA A 49 14.26 -9.53 -11.05
CA ALA A 49 13.03 -9.79 -11.79
C ALA A 49 11.85 -9.21 -10.99
N ASP A 50 11.03 -8.38 -11.64
CA ASP A 50 9.81 -7.81 -11.06
C ASP A 50 8.63 -8.40 -11.82
N PHE A 51 7.59 -8.86 -11.13
CA PHE A 51 6.52 -9.63 -11.76
C PHE A 51 5.20 -8.89 -11.61
N LYS A 52 4.42 -8.82 -12.68
CA LYS A 52 2.99 -8.54 -12.62
C LYS A 52 2.25 -9.83 -12.92
N THR A 53 1.17 -10.08 -12.21
CA THR A 53 0.28 -11.18 -12.58
C THR A 53 -0.98 -10.66 -13.24
N LEU A 54 -1.58 -11.43 -14.14
CA LEU A 54 -2.96 -11.15 -14.56
C LEU A 54 -3.90 -11.13 -13.35
N ALA A 55 -3.58 -11.80 -12.24
CA ALA A 55 -4.33 -11.67 -10.99
C ALA A 55 -4.26 -10.26 -10.40
N ASP A 56 -3.11 -9.58 -10.44
CA ASP A 56 -2.98 -8.19 -9.98
C ASP A 56 -3.88 -7.25 -10.77
N VAL A 57 -3.78 -7.34 -12.11
CA VAL A 57 -4.61 -6.54 -13.03
C VAL A 57 -6.09 -6.84 -12.81
N LEU A 58 -6.46 -8.12 -12.73
CA LEU A 58 -7.85 -8.54 -12.55
C LEU A 58 -8.43 -8.07 -11.22
N ILE A 59 -7.71 -8.25 -10.11
CA ILE A 59 -8.11 -7.80 -8.78
C ILE A 59 -8.35 -6.29 -8.80
N GLN A 60 -7.40 -5.52 -9.34
CA GLN A 60 -7.52 -4.07 -9.40
C GLN A 60 -8.76 -3.63 -10.20
N GLU A 61 -9.01 -4.25 -11.35
CA GLU A 61 -10.18 -3.91 -12.18
C GLU A 61 -11.51 -4.38 -11.58
N VAL A 62 -11.52 -5.48 -10.80
CA VAL A 62 -12.68 -5.89 -10.01
C VAL A 62 -13.00 -4.86 -8.93
N VAL A 63 -11.98 -4.37 -8.20
CA VAL A 63 -12.15 -3.33 -7.19
C VAL A 63 -12.66 -2.03 -7.82
N LYS A 64 -12.06 -1.58 -8.92
CA LYS A 64 -12.51 -0.40 -9.67
C LYS A 64 -13.94 -0.53 -10.16
N HIS A 65 -14.30 -1.65 -10.77
CA HIS A 65 -15.64 -1.87 -11.30
C HIS A 65 -16.70 -1.88 -10.20
N HIS A 66 -16.45 -2.62 -9.12
CA HIS A 66 -17.38 -2.70 -7.98
C HIS A 66 -17.60 -1.32 -7.35
N LEU A 67 -16.53 -0.65 -6.92
CA LEU A 67 -16.63 0.64 -6.24
C LEU A 67 -17.15 1.74 -7.17
N GLY A 68 -16.74 1.76 -8.44
CA GLY A 68 -17.22 2.73 -9.43
C GLY A 68 -18.69 2.53 -9.83
N THR A 69 -19.22 1.30 -9.68
CA THR A 69 -20.64 0.99 -9.90
C THR A 69 -21.48 1.42 -8.70
N VAL A 70 -21.03 1.12 -7.48
CA VAL A 70 -21.76 1.49 -6.26
C VAL A 70 -21.66 2.98 -5.96
N PHE A 71 -20.49 3.59 -6.22
CA PHE A 71 -20.20 5.01 -5.99
C PHE A 71 -19.70 5.68 -7.28
N PRO A 72 -20.61 6.12 -8.17
CA PRO A 72 -20.22 6.79 -9.42
C PRO A 72 -19.29 7.99 -9.25
N LEU A 73 -19.38 8.71 -8.12
CA LEU A 73 -18.49 9.84 -7.79
C LEU A 73 -17.03 9.43 -7.57
N LEU A 74 -16.76 8.18 -7.16
CA LEU A 74 -15.39 7.67 -6.99
C LEU A 74 -14.78 7.18 -8.30
N LYS A 75 -15.58 6.90 -9.32
CA LYS A 75 -15.17 6.12 -10.50
C LYS A 75 -13.85 6.59 -11.13
N ASP A 76 -13.69 7.90 -11.29
CA ASP A 76 -12.51 8.50 -11.93
C ASP A 76 -11.33 8.74 -10.95
N ASN A 77 -11.54 8.45 -9.67
CA ASN A 77 -10.59 8.67 -8.57
C ASN A 77 -10.15 7.35 -7.90
N ILE A 78 -10.38 6.21 -8.54
CA ILE A 78 -9.87 4.91 -8.09
C ILE A 78 -8.61 4.56 -8.88
N HIS A 79 -7.49 4.56 -8.18
CA HIS A 79 -6.17 4.32 -8.76
C HIS A 79 -5.53 3.09 -8.11
N GLY A 80 -4.49 2.55 -8.73
CA GLY A 80 -3.70 1.47 -8.15
C GLY A 80 -2.34 1.34 -8.81
N GLU A 81 -1.61 0.31 -8.41
CA GLU A 81 -0.27 -0.02 -8.89
C GLU A 81 -0.26 -0.34 -10.38
N GLU A 82 -1.21 -1.16 -10.84
CA GLU A 82 -1.11 -1.81 -12.14
C GLU A 82 -1.78 -1.02 -13.27
N SER A 83 -1.24 -1.19 -14.46
CA SER A 83 -1.92 -0.84 -15.70
C SER A 83 -3.05 -1.85 -15.97
N ASN A 84 -4.16 -1.40 -16.57
CA ASN A 84 -5.24 -2.30 -16.99
C ASN A 84 -4.96 -3.00 -18.34
N VAL A 85 -3.74 -2.90 -18.85
CA VAL A 85 -3.31 -3.53 -20.09
C VAL A 85 -2.42 -4.73 -19.77
N PHE A 86 -2.80 -5.89 -20.31
CA PHE A 86 -2.05 -7.12 -20.20
C PHE A 86 -1.59 -7.57 -21.59
N THR A 87 -0.32 -7.98 -21.71
CA THR A 87 0.22 -8.49 -22.98
C THR A 87 0.29 -10.01 -22.91
N ASN A 88 -0.47 -10.69 -23.77
CA ASN A 88 -0.51 -12.15 -23.79
C ASN A 88 0.76 -12.77 -24.41
N ALA A 89 0.81 -14.10 -24.46
CA ALA A 89 1.97 -14.84 -24.98
C ALA A 89 2.21 -14.64 -26.49
N THR A 90 1.23 -14.15 -27.24
CA THR A 90 1.39 -13.83 -28.68
C THR A 90 1.90 -12.40 -28.91
N GLY A 91 2.06 -11.61 -27.85
CA GLY A 91 2.49 -10.21 -27.91
C GLY A 91 1.36 -9.20 -28.13
N GLU A 92 0.10 -9.65 -28.08
CA GLU A 92 -1.06 -8.79 -28.19
C GLU A 92 -1.39 -8.15 -26.85
N SER A 93 -1.48 -6.81 -26.83
CA SER A 93 -1.91 -6.05 -25.65
C SER A 93 -3.44 -5.97 -25.60
N ILE A 94 -4.00 -6.51 -24.53
CA ILE A 94 -5.44 -6.58 -24.30
C ILE A 94 -5.76 -5.77 -23.04
N VAL A 95 -6.81 -4.94 -23.13
CA VAL A 95 -7.32 -4.19 -21.98
C VAL A 95 -8.22 -5.12 -21.16
N VAL A 96 -7.84 -5.34 -19.90
CA VAL A 96 -8.64 -6.08 -18.93
C VAL A 96 -9.74 -5.16 -18.42
N ASN A 97 -11.00 -5.50 -18.68
CA ASN A 97 -12.15 -4.75 -18.19
C ASN A 97 -13.19 -5.70 -17.60
N ILE A 98 -13.72 -5.35 -16.44
CA ILE A 98 -14.86 -6.04 -15.83
C ILE A 98 -16.15 -5.40 -16.34
N SER A 99 -17.08 -6.25 -16.77
CA SER A 99 -18.39 -5.86 -17.29
C SER A 99 -19.47 -6.22 -16.29
N SER A 100 -20.65 -5.61 -16.41
CA SER A 100 -21.85 -6.11 -15.73
C SER A 100 -22.38 -7.39 -16.37
N ASP A 101 -21.97 -7.71 -17.60
CA ASP A 101 -22.28 -8.97 -18.29
C ASP A 101 -21.07 -9.93 -18.22
N PRO A 102 -21.17 -11.04 -17.45
CA PRO A 102 -20.11 -12.03 -17.33
C PRO A 102 -19.64 -12.60 -18.66
N ALA A 103 -20.50 -12.68 -19.69
CA ALA A 103 -20.13 -13.22 -20.99
C ALA A 103 -19.06 -12.37 -21.67
N ILE A 104 -19.12 -11.04 -21.52
CA ILE A 104 -18.15 -10.09 -22.10
C ILE A 104 -16.79 -10.23 -21.39
N THR A 105 -16.79 -10.28 -20.05
CA THR A 105 -15.54 -10.49 -19.29
C THR A 105 -14.92 -11.84 -19.62
N ARG A 106 -15.74 -12.88 -19.81
CA ARG A 106 -15.26 -14.21 -20.17
C ARG A 106 -14.57 -14.20 -21.52
N GLU A 107 -15.17 -13.57 -22.53
CA GLU A 107 -14.58 -13.47 -23.86
C GLU A 107 -13.20 -12.80 -23.82
N ALA A 108 -13.07 -11.71 -23.06
CA ALA A 108 -11.80 -11.03 -22.85
C ALA A 108 -10.76 -11.92 -22.16
N LEU A 109 -11.14 -12.64 -21.09
CA LEU A 109 -10.24 -13.54 -20.37
C LEU A 109 -9.80 -14.74 -21.22
N VAL A 110 -10.70 -15.31 -22.04
CA VAL A 110 -10.35 -16.37 -23.00
C VAL A 110 -9.31 -15.87 -24.00
N ALA A 111 -9.47 -14.65 -24.52
CA ALA A 111 -8.49 -14.05 -25.43
C ALA A 111 -7.13 -13.82 -24.75
N ILE A 112 -7.12 -13.30 -23.51
CA ILE A 112 -5.90 -13.09 -22.71
C ILE A 112 -5.18 -14.42 -22.43
N LEU A 113 -5.94 -15.47 -22.14
CA LEU A 113 -5.42 -16.79 -21.79
C LEU A 113 -5.22 -17.70 -23.03
N ASN A 114 -5.07 -17.11 -24.22
CA ASN A 114 -4.78 -17.81 -25.48
C ASN A 114 -5.77 -18.96 -25.81
N GLY A 115 -7.06 -18.77 -25.51
CA GLY A 115 -8.11 -19.74 -25.77
C GLY A 115 -8.35 -20.75 -24.64
N ASP A 116 -7.69 -20.60 -23.48
CA ASP A 116 -7.93 -21.48 -22.33
C ASP A 116 -9.25 -21.16 -21.62
N SER A 117 -10.32 -21.75 -22.13
CA SER A 117 -11.66 -21.59 -21.58
C SER A 117 -11.81 -22.12 -20.16
N THR A 118 -11.03 -23.14 -19.76
CA THR A 118 -11.12 -23.72 -18.41
C THR A 118 -10.56 -22.75 -17.38
N ALA A 119 -9.37 -22.20 -17.66
CA ALA A 119 -8.74 -21.17 -16.84
C ALA A 119 -9.59 -19.90 -16.78
N ALA A 120 -10.15 -19.47 -17.92
CA ALA A 120 -11.04 -18.31 -17.97
C ALA A 120 -12.31 -18.51 -17.13
N GLU A 121 -12.94 -19.68 -17.19
CA GLU A 121 -14.16 -19.96 -16.41
C GLU A 121 -13.87 -19.92 -14.91
N ALA A 122 -12.75 -20.50 -14.45
CA ALA A 122 -12.36 -20.44 -13.04
C ALA A 122 -12.15 -19.00 -12.54
N LEU A 123 -11.59 -18.12 -13.38
CA LEU A 123 -11.47 -16.70 -13.04
C LEU A 123 -12.82 -15.98 -13.06
N ILE A 124 -13.71 -16.31 -13.99
CA ILE A 124 -15.06 -15.74 -14.05
C ILE A 124 -15.86 -16.11 -12.80
N ASP A 125 -15.83 -17.38 -12.41
CA ASP A 125 -16.47 -17.84 -11.17
C ASP A 125 -15.95 -17.06 -9.95
N ALA A 126 -14.64 -16.81 -9.89
CA ALA A 126 -14.03 -16.03 -8.82
C ALA A 126 -14.46 -14.54 -8.86
N VAL A 127 -14.44 -13.90 -10.04
CA VAL A 127 -14.78 -12.48 -10.26
C VAL A 127 -16.23 -12.18 -9.87
N TYR A 128 -17.16 -13.05 -10.24
CA TYR A 128 -18.58 -12.86 -9.99
C TYR A 128 -19.09 -13.58 -8.74
N SER A 129 -18.20 -14.20 -7.95
CA SER A 129 -18.55 -14.75 -6.65
C SER A 129 -18.97 -13.68 -5.64
N GLU A 130 -19.74 -14.09 -4.63
CA GLU A 130 -20.13 -13.25 -3.47
C GLU A 130 -19.60 -13.90 -2.18
N PRO A 131 -18.28 -13.85 -1.92
CA PRO A 131 -17.74 -14.46 -0.73
C PRO A 131 -18.18 -13.71 0.52
N SER A 132 -18.41 -14.46 1.61
CA SER A 132 -18.67 -13.86 2.92
C SER A 132 -17.41 -13.20 3.43
N VAL A 133 -17.50 -11.92 3.77
CA VAL A 133 -16.43 -11.20 4.46
C VAL A 133 -16.09 -11.93 5.77
N PRO A 134 -14.80 -12.11 6.12
CA PRO A 134 -14.37 -12.81 7.34
C PRO A 134 -14.52 -11.91 8.58
N LEU A 135 -15.73 -11.42 8.82
CA LEU A 135 -16.15 -10.68 10.00
C LEU A 135 -17.36 -11.37 10.63
N ASP A 136 -17.48 -11.26 11.95
CA ASP A 136 -18.67 -11.73 12.62
C ASP A 136 -19.89 -10.85 12.27
N GLY A 137 -21.10 -11.42 12.25
CA GLY A 137 -22.29 -10.67 11.83
C GLY A 137 -22.58 -9.43 12.69
N SER A 138 -22.21 -9.48 13.98
CA SER A 138 -22.38 -8.34 14.88
C SER A 138 -21.39 -7.20 14.61
N GLU A 139 -20.17 -7.52 14.17
CA GLU A 139 -19.17 -6.56 13.70
C GLU A 139 -19.64 -5.88 12.42
N MET A 140 -20.22 -6.64 11.50
CA MET A 140 -20.74 -6.13 10.24
C MET A 140 -21.90 -5.13 10.44
N GLU A 141 -22.76 -5.37 11.43
CA GLU A 141 -23.87 -4.47 11.81
C GLU A 141 -23.41 -3.19 12.52
N GLN A 142 -22.21 -3.20 13.11
CA GLN A 142 -21.65 -2.08 13.90
C GLN A 142 -20.60 -1.27 13.14
N LEU A 143 -20.41 -1.55 11.85
CA LEU A 143 -19.47 -0.80 11.03
C LEU A 143 -19.87 0.69 10.99
N PRO A 144 -18.90 1.62 11.12
CA PRO A 144 -19.19 3.04 10.91
C PRO A 144 -19.65 3.27 9.47
N GLU A 145 -20.58 4.22 9.32
CA GLU A 145 -20.97 4.71 8.00
C GLU A 145 -19.93 5.71 7.50
N VAL A 146 -19.43 5.46 6.29
CA VAL A 146 -18.60 6.40 5.54
C VAL A 146 -19.34 6.68 4.25
N GLU A 147 -19.98 7.84 4.17
CA GLU A 147 -20.79 8.22 3.02
C GLU A 147 -19.94 8.86 1.93
N VAL A 148 -20.30 8.59 0.67
CA VAL A 148 -19.73 9.25 -0.50
C VAL A 148 -20.77 10.21 -1.07
N THR A 149 -20.90 11.37 -0.45
CA THR A 149 -21.88 12.40 -0.85
C THR A 149 -21.31 13.42 -1.83
N GLU A 150 -19.98 13.58 -1.86
CA GLU A 150 -19.25 14.53 -2.68
C GLU A 150 -18.00 13.89 -3.31
N ASP A 151 -17.43 14.52 -4.34
CA ASP A 151 -16.18 14.10 -4.98
C ASP A 151 -14.94 14.53 -4.15
N VAL A 152 -14.89 14.07 -2.90
CA VAL A 152 -13.84 14.42 -1.93
C VAL A 152 -12.85 13.30 -1.69
N TYR A 153 -13.15 12.09 -2.14
CA TYR A 153 -12.34 10.90 -1.87
C TYR A 153 -11.65 10.36 -3.11
N GLY A 154 -10.42 9.89 -2.91
CA GLY A 154 -9.69 9.07 -3.85
C GLY A 154 -9.30 7.74 -3.22
N VAL A 155 -9.06 6.74 -4.06
CA VAL A 155 -8.70 5.38 -3.64
C VAL A 155 -7.36 4.99 -4.25
N TRP A 156 -6.49 4.35 -3.45
CA TRP A 156 -5.31 3.64 -3.93
C TRP A 156 -5.42 2.14 -3.62
N ILE A 157 -5.11 1.32 -4.61
CA ILE A 157 -5.16 -0.14 -4.56
C ILE A 157 -3.76 -0.71 -4.77
N ASP A 158 -3.33 -1.54 -3.84
CA ASP A 158 -2.28 -2.53 -4.06
C ASP A 158 -2.98 -3.91 -4.16
N PRO A 159 -3.09 -4.49 -5.36
CA PRO A 159 -3.90 -5.68 -5.57
C PRO A 159 -3.30 -6.93 -4.89
N ILE A 160 -1.98 -7.07 -4.88
CA ILE A 160 -1.24 -8.13 -4.17
C ILE A 160 0.12 -7.57 -3.70
N ASP A 161 0.17 -6.98 -2.50
CA ASP A 161 1.44 -6.60 -1.86
C ASP A 161 2.30 -7.84 -1.71
N SER A 162 3.60 -7.70 -1.98
CA SER A 162 4.56 -8.80 -1.94
C SER A 162 4.34 -9.88 -3.02
N THR A 163 3.98 -9.47 -4.25
CA THR A 163 3.77 -10.33 -5.43
C THR A 163 4.84 -11.41 -5.62
N ALA A 164 6.13 -11.06 -5.41
CA ALA A 164 7.22 -12.02 -5.52
C ALA A 164 7.09 -13.19 -4.53
N GLU A 165 6.69 -12.91 -3.28
CA GLU A 165 6.46 -13.94 -2.26
C GLU A 165 5.21 -14.75 -2.56
N TYR A 166 4.17 -14.10 -3.10
CA TYR A 166 2.95 -14.77 -3.57
C TYR A 166 3.26 -15.82 -4.66
N ILE A 167 4.06 -15.43 -5.67
CA ILE A 167 4.53 -16.33 -6.74
C ILE A 167 5.40 -17.45 -6.18
N ASN A 168 6.33 -17.12 -5.29
CA ASN A 168 7.25 -18.10 -4.69
C ASN A 168 6.58 -19.01 -3.64
N GLY A 169 5.33 -18.75 -3.25
CA GLY A 169 4.56 -19.56 -2.31
C GLY A 169 4.77 -19.23 -0.83
N ASN A 170 5.42 -18.12 -0.50
CA ASN A 170 5.46 -17.59 0.87
C ASN A 170 4.25 -16.69 1.13
N LEU A 171 3.09 -17.33 1.21
CA LEU A 171 1.79 -16.69 1.06
C LEU A 171 1.35 -15.82 2.24
N SER A 172 1.88 -16.09 3.44
CA SER A 172 1.46 -15.40 4.67
C SER A 172 1.70 -13.89 4.66
N CYS A 173 2.57 -13.38 3.77
CA CYS A 173 2.86 -11.96 3.66
C CYS A 173 2.16 -11.28 2.46
N ALA A 174 1.43 -12.03 1.63
CA ALA A 174 0.66 -11.46 0.53
C ALA A 174 -0.60 -10.78 1.09
N LEU A 175 -0.85 -9.53 0.71
CA LEU A 175 -1.98 -8.73 1.18
C LEU A 175 -2.69 -8.04 0.02
N VAL A 176 -3.99 -7.82 0.16
CA VAL A 176 -4.73 -6.85 -0.65
C VAL A 176 -4.86 -5.57 0.17
N LEU A 177 -4.39 -4.44 -0.36
CA LEU A 177 -4.46 -3.14 0.31
C LEU A 177 -5.40 -2.22 -0.45
N ILE A 178 -6.47 -1.75 0.22
CA ILE A 178 -7.38 -0.76 -0.35
C ILE A 178 -7.48 0.41 0.62
N GLY A 179 -7.00 1.57 0.18
CA GLY A 179 -6.93 2.77 0.99
C GLY A 179 -7.71 3.92 0.38
N VAL A 180 -8.33 4.74 1.22
CA VAL A 180 -9.10 5.93 0.85
C VAL A 180 -8.44 7.15 1.49
N PHE A 181 -8.31 8.22 0.71
CA PHE A 181 -7.75 9.49 1.17
C PHE A 181 -8.65 10.67 0.78
N ASN A 182 -8.54 11.77 1.53
CA ASN A 182 -9.19 13.02 1.18
C ASN A 182 -8.40 13.73 0.07
N LYS A 183 -9.03 14.03 -1.05
CA LYS A 183 -8.40 14.65 -2.23
C LYS A 183 -7.86 16.06 -1.97
N SER A 184 -8.49 16.80 -1.04
CA SER A 184 -8.15 18.21 -0.79
C SER A 184 -6.81 18.39 -0.06
N ASP A 185 -6.49 17.49 0.87
CA ASP A 185 -5.27 17.59 1.69
C ASP A 185 -4.40 16.32 1.66
N GLY A 186 -4.86 15.28 0.97
CA GLY A 186 -4.16 14.01 0.85
C GLY A 186 -4.16 13.17 2.12
N THR A 187 -4.97 13.49 3.14
CA THR A 187 -4.97 12.76 4.41
C THR A 187 -5.60 11.37 4.27
N PRO A 188 -5.07 10.34 4.94
CA PRO A 188 -5.67 9.01 4.95
C PRO A 188 -6.98 9.01 5.77
N VAL A 189 -8.03 8.42 5.20
CA VAL A 189 -9.40 8.44 5.77
C VAL A 189 -9.83 7.04 6.19
N LEU A 190 -9.70 6.07 5.29
CA LEU A 190 -10.12 4.69 5.50
C LEU A 190 -9.09 3.73 4.92
N GLY A 191 -8.86 2.60 5.58
CA GLY A 191 -7.98 1.55 5.07
C GLY A 191 -8.53 0.17 5.36
N VAL A 192 -8.42 -0.72 4.38
CA VAL A 192 -8.70 -2.15 4.50
C VAL A 192 -7.47 -2.94 4.06
N VAL A 193 -7.06 -3.87 4.90
CA VAL A 193 -5.97 -4.82 4.65
C VAL A 193 -6.58 -6.22 4.73
N ASN A 194 -6.69 -6.90 3.60
CA ASN A 194 -7.11 -8.30 3.56
C ASN A 194 -5.86 -9.18 3.42
N GLN A 195 -5.75 -10.20 4.28
CA GLN A 195 -4.71 -11.21 4.22
C GLN A 195 -5.33 -12.52 3.72
N PRO A 196 -5.23 -12.85 2.43
CA PRO A 196 -5.97 -13.97 1.85
C PRO A 196 -5.55 -15.34 2.39
N PHE A 197 -4.28 -15.46 2.81
CA PHE A 197 -3.63 -16.69 3.23
C PHE A 197 -3.18 -16.58 4.69
N TYR A 198 -4.14 -16.67 5.62
CA TYR A 198 -3.87 -16.53 7.06
C TYR A 198 -3.71 -17.88 7.75
N GLU A 199 -4.73 -18.73 7.70
CA GLU A 199 -4.70 -20.07 8.30
C GLU A 199 -4.92 -21.12 7.19
N GLN A 200 -4.08 -22.15 7.19
CA GLN A 200 -4.26 -23.30 6.31
C GLN A 200 -4.97 -24.39 7.09
N THR A 201 -6.14 -24.79 6.62
CA THR A 201 -6.82 -25.97 7.15
C THR A 201 -6.30 -27.17 6.37
N ASP A 202 -5.55 -28.04 7.04
CA ASP A 202 -5.15 -29.33 6.47
C ASP A 202 -6.42 -30.17 6.25
N GLY A 203 -6.47 -30.90 5.13
CA GLY A 203 -7.49 -31.92 4.93
C GLY A 203 -7.46 -32.87 6.13
N SER A 204 -8.61 -33.12 6.74
CA SER A 204 -8.64 -33.99 7.93
C SER A 204 -8.02 -35.35 7.60
N THR A 205 -7.25 -35.91 8.54
CA THR A 205 -6.71 -37.28 8.41
C THR A 205 -7.81 -38.33 8.20
N ASP A 206 -9.05 -37.96 8.55
CA ASP A 206 -10.25 -38.80 8.44
C ASP A 206 -10.95 -38.66 7.07
N ASN A 207 -10.59 -37.66 6.25
CA ASN A 207 -11.15 -37.50 4.91
C ASN A 207 -10.12 -36.90 3.92
N PRO A 208 -9.29 -37.76 3.26
CA PRO A 208 -8.24 -37.32 2.34
C PRO A 208 -8.74 -36.64 1.06
N GLU A 209 -10.06 -36.53 0.84
CA GLU A 209 -10.67 -35.78 -0.26
C GLU A 209 -10.86 -34.28 0.04
N VAL A 210 -10.72 -33.85 1.31
CA VAL A 210 -10.79 -32.42 1.65
C VAL A 210 -9.48 -31.76 1.25
N ALA A 211 -9.49 -31.05 0.12
CA ALA A 211 -8.35 -30.28 -0.34
C ALA A 211 -7.94 -29.24 0.72
N SER A 212 -6.63 -29.06 0.92
CA SER A 212 -6.11 -28.01 1.82
C SER A 212 -6.68 -26.66 1.39
N SER A 213 -7.31 -25.95 2.32
CA SER A 213 -7.95 -24.66 2.03
C SER A 213 -7.37 -23.56 2.92
N TRP A 214 -7.24 -22.38 2.35
CA TRP A 214 -6.78 -21.20 3.04
C TRP A 214 -7.98 -20.38 3.50
N THR A 215 -7.99 -20.02 4.78
CA THR A 215 -8.89 -19.01 5.31
C THR A 215 -8.13 -17.68 5.40
N GLY A 216 -8.83 -16.61 5.03
CA GLY A 216 -8.32 -15.25 5.11
C GLY A 216 -8.72 -14.56 6.41
N ARG A 217 -8.19 -13.35 6.62
CA ARG A 217 -8.67 -12.42 7.65
C ARG A 217 -8.56 -10.99 7.13
N VAL A 218 -9.35 -10.10 7.69
CA VAL A 218 -9.40 -8.70 7.26
C VAL A 218 -9.20 -7.75 8.44
N TYR A 219 -8.51 -6.65 8.19
CA TYR A 219 -8.33 -5.53 9.10
C TYR A 219 -8.82 -4.26 8.46
N TRP A 220 -9.44 -3.40 9.25
CA TRP A 220 -9.91 -2.10 8.77
C TRP A 220 -9.78 -1.00 9.82
N GLY A 221 -9.75 0.23 9.34
CA GLY A 221 -9.68 1.43 10.15
C GLY A 221 -10.25 2.64 9.41
N VAL A 222 -10.95 3.50 10.14
CA VAL A 222 -11.55 4.76 9.69
C VAL A 222 -11.12 5.87 10.64
N CYS A 223 -10.62 6.97 10.09
CA CYS A 223 -10.20 8.17 10.79
C CYS A 223 -10.70 9.40 10.03
N GLU A 224 -11.90 9.87 10.34
CA GLU A 224 -12.56 10.97 9.65
C GLU A 224 -13.28 11.89 10.65
N GLY A 225 -13.24 13.21 10.43
CA GLY A 225 -13.97 14.17 11.27
C GLY A 225 -13.57 14.18 12.75
N GLY A 226 -12.41 13.62 13.09
CA GLY A 226 -11.95 13.42 14.48
C GLY A 226 -12.41 12.11 15.12
N SER A 227 -13.34 11.39 14.49
CA SER A 227 -13.77 10.05 14.89
C SER A 227 -12.76 8.99 14.45
N ARG A 228 -12.61 7.93 15.25
CA ARG A 228 -11.68 6.84 15.01
C ARG A 228 -12.34 5.50 15.32
N HIS A 229 -12.42 4.64 14.32
CA HIS A 229 -13.03 3.32 14.40
C HIS A 229 -12.12 2.31 13.72
N HIS A 230 -12.01 1.10 14.26
CA HIS A 230 -11.19 0.06 13.65
C HIS A 230 -11.69 -1.33 14.03
N SER A 231 -11.30 -2.33 13.23
CA SER A 231 -11.47 -3.75 13.53
C SER A 231 -10.91 -4.12 14.91
N LYS A 232 -11.39 -5.21 15.55
CA LYS A 232 -10.92 -5.68 16.86
C LYS A 232 -9.44 -6.07 16.83
N LEU A 233 -8.56 -5.08 16.95
CA LEU A 233 -7.13 -5.22 17.09
C LEU A 233 -6.80 -5.37 18.57
N GLN A 234 -6.16 -6.48 18.94
CA GLN A 234 -5.76 -6.68 20.33
C GLN A 234 -4.76 -5.58 20.74
N ARG A 235 -5.14 -4.77 21.73
CA ARG A 235 -4.23 -3.85 22.40
C ARG A 235 -3.33 -4.65 23.33
N GLN A 236 -2.38 -5.39 22.77
CA GLN A 236 -1.32 -6.00 23.58
C GLN A 236 -0.34 -4.88 23.96
N GLU A 237 -0.39 -4.41 25.20
CA GLU A 237 0.61 -3.50 25.74
C GLU A 237 1.79 -4.31 26.29
N PHE A 238 2.61 -4.84 25.38
CA PHE A 238 3.93 -5.32 25.80
C PHE A 238 4.87 -4.12 25.85
N LYS A 239 5.18 -3.64 27.06
CA LYS A 239 6.38 -2.83 27.25
C LYS A 239 7.57 -3.76 27.04
N ARG A 240 8.14 -3.72 25.84
CA ARG A 240 9.42 -4.37 25.55
C ARG A 240 10.54 -3.48 26.08
N GLU A 241 11.57 -4.09 26.67
CA GLU A 241 12.78 -3.36 27.08
C GLU A 241 13.57 -2.89 25.85
N THR A 242 13.51 -3.66 24.77
CA THR A 242 14.17 -3.40 23.48
C THR A 242 13.13 -3.21 22.38
N LEU A 243 13.34 -2.22 21.49
CA LEU A 243 12.49 -2.04 20.32
C LEU A 243 12.89 -2.98 19.18
N ASN A 244 11.88 -3.56 18.56
CA ASN A 244 11.99 -4.38 17.36
C ASN A 244 11.67 -3.53 16.14
N ILE A 245 12.63 -3.38 15.23
CA ILE A 245 12.50 -2.57 14.02
C ILE A 245 12.45 -3.49 12.80
N ALA A 246 11.30 -3.53 12.15
CA ALA A 246 11.14 -4.20 10.88
C ALA A 246 11.90 -3.42 9.79
N VAL A 247 12.66 -4.13 8.95
CA VAL A 247 13.36 -3.55 7.80
C VAL A 247 13.28 -4.49 6.61
N SER A 248 13.51 -3.92 5.43
CA SER A 248 13.76 -4.70 4.22
C SER A 248 15.11 -5.43 4.27
N SER A 249 15.21 -6.61 3.65
CA SER A 249 16.49 -7.32 3.48
C SER A 249 17.54 -6.47 2.76
N SER A 250 17.09 -5.69 1.77
CA SER A 250 17.92 -4.77 0.99
C SER A 250 18.03 -3.36 1.60
N GLU A 251 17.76 -3.18 2.90
CA GLU A 251 17.97 -1.89 3.55
C GLU A 251 19.47 -1.50 3.56
N ASN A 252 19.77 -0.21 3.68
CA ASN A 252 21.13 0.32 3.78
C ASN A 252 21.85 -0.32 4.99
N THR A 253 23.01 -0.93 4.74
CA THR A 253 23.80 -1.62 5.77
C THR A 253 24.24 -0.68 6.88
N ALA A 254 24.65 0.55 6.56
CA ALA A 254 25.04 1.54 7.58
C ALA A 254 23.86 1.90 8.50
N VAL A 255 22.64 2.00 7.96
CA VAL A 255 21.43 2.21 8.78
C VAL A 255 21.19 1.00 9.67
N ARG A 256 21.29 -0.22 9.14
CA ARG A 256 21.13 -1.45 9.93
C ARG A 256 22.15 -1.55 11.06
N ASP A 257 23.42 -1.32 10.76
CA ASP A 257 24.50 -1.38 11.76
C ASP A 257 24.28 -0.34 12.86
N CYS A 258 23.90 0.89 12.51
CA CYS A 258 23.55 1.93 13.48
C CYS A 258 22.39 1.51 14.39
N LEU A 259 21.35 0.85 13.87
CA LEU A 259 20.25 0.37 14.70
C LEU A 259 20.71 -0.69 15.70
N LEU A 260 21.56 -1.64 15.27
CA LEU A 260 22.13 -2.67 16.13
C LEU A 260 23.04 -2.07 17.21
N ASP A 261 23.89 -1.11 16.84
CA ASP A 261 24.80 -0.41 17.76
C ASP A 261 24.05 0.40 18.82
N ASN A 262 22.83 0.86 18.50
CA ASN A 262 21.92 1.52 19.45
C ASN A 262 21.06 0.53 20.27
N GLY A 263 21.33 -0.78 20.15
CA GLY A 263 20.70 -1.82 20.96
C GLY A 263 19.31 -2.24 20.50
N TYR A 264 18.90 -1.93 19.27
CA TYR A 264 17.63 -2.39 18.72
C TYR A 264 17.73 -3.79 18.12
N GLU A 265 16.62 -4.52 18.11
CA GLU A 265 16.51 -5.77 17.37
C GLU A 265 15.99 -5.48 15.95
N ILE A 266 16.63 -6.09 14.95
CA ILE A 266 16.22 -5.96 13.54
C ILE A 266 15.41 -7.19 13.12
N LEU A 267 14.21 -6.94 12.60
CA LEU A 267 13.34 -7.97 12.04
C LEU A 267 13.27 -7.85 10.51
N PRO A 268 14.01 -8.67 9.75
CA PRO A 268 13.89 -8.69 8.30
C PRO A 268 12.54 -9.32 7.90
N LEU A 269 11.68 -8.55 7.24
CA LEU A 269 10.34 -8.99 6.82
C LEU A 269 10.08 -8.66 5.32
N PRO A 270 9.37 -9.52 4.58
CA PRO A 270 8.90 -9.24 3.22
C PRO A 270 7.69 -8.28 3.22
N GLY A 271 7.24 -7.83 2.04
CA GLY A 271 6.03 -7.01 1.84
C GLY A 271 6.06 -5.61 2.47
N ALA A 272 5.80 -4.56 1.71
CA ALA A 272 5.75 -3.21 2.30
C ALA A 272 4.54 -3.10 3.23
N GLY A 273 3.38 -3.55 2.74
CA GLY A 273 2.15 -3.68 3.52
C GLY A 273 2.33 -4.62 4.71
N TYR A 274 2.93 -5.80 4.53
CA TYR A 274 3.11 -6.77 5.62
C TYR A 274 4.01 -6.26 6.76
N LYS A 275 5.03 -5.45 6.44
CA LYS A 275 5.85 -4.77 7.46
C LYS A 275 5.04 -3.76 8.27
N ILE A 276 4.18 -2.96 7.63
CA ILE A 276 3.33 -2.01 8.35
C ILE A 276 2.23 -2.76 9.14
N LEU A 277 1.66 -3.81 8.57
CA LEU A 277 0.71 -4.68 9.26
C LEU A 277 1.36 -5.32 10.51
N SER A 278 2.65 -5.65 10.46
CA SER A 278 3.39 -6.15 11.61
C SER A 278 3.51 -5.10 12.73
N VAL A 279 3.59 -3.81 12.38
CA VAL A 279 3.50 -2.70 13.36
C VAL A 279 2.09 -2.63 13.93
N ILE A 280 1.05 -2.64 13.09
CA ILE A 280 -0.38 -2.61 13.49
C ILE A 280 -0.69 -3.74 14.49
N LEU A 281 -0.20 -4.96 14.20
CA LEU A 281 -0.43 -6.16 15.01
C LEU A 281 0.52 -6.31 16.21
N ASN A 282 1.31 -5.29 16.54
CA ASN A 282 2.31 -5.34 17.61
C ASN A 282 3.37 -6.45 17.48
N LYS A 283 3.66 -6.94 16.26
CA LYS A 283 4.75 -7.89 16.02
C LYS A 283 6.11 -7.20 16.04
N CYS A 284 6.15 -5.93 15.65
CA CYS A 284 7.29 -5.04 15.79
C CYS A 284 6.83 -3.65 16.26
N ASP A 285 7.77 -2.82 16.69
CA ASP A 285 7.48 -1.49 17.23
C ASP A 285 7.51 -0.43 16.13
N LEU A 286 8.44 -0.58 15.17
CA LEU A 286 8.55 0.28 14.00
C LEU A 286 8.78 -0.54 12.73
N TYR A 287 8.40 0.04 11.59
CA TYR A 287 8.95 -0.33 10.29
C TYR A 287 9.73 0.85 9.74
N LEU A 288 10.99 0.64 9.40
CA LEU A 288 11.87 1.64 8.82
C LEU A 288 12.24 1.25 7.38
N CYS A 289 12.10 2.22 6.47
CA CYS A 289 12.59 2.14 5.10
C CYS A 289 13.30 3.44 4.73
N SER A 290 14.62 3.42 4.58
CA SER A 290 15.37 4.64 4.21
C SER A 290 15.30 4.96 2.70
N LYS A 291 15.04 3.93 1.90
CA LYS A 291 15.11 3.95 0.43
C LYS A 291 13.80 4.40 -0.22
N PRO A 292 13.86 4.99 -1.44
CA PRO A 292 12.69 5.32 -2.25
C PRO A 292 12.11 4.07 -2.93
N SER A 293 11.72 3.06 -2.15
CA SER A 293 11.26 1.76 -2.67
C SER A 293 9.87 1.36 -2.19
N THR A 294 9.08 2.34 -1.77
CA THR A 294 7.65 2.16 -1.47
C THR A 294 6.85 3.26 -2.15
N TYR A 295 5.56 3.01 -2.37
CA TYR A 295 4.64 3.88 -3.09
C TYR A 295 3.40 4.22 -2.25
N VAL A 296 2.52 5.06 -2.79
CA VAL A 296 1.27 5.46 -2.14
C VAL A 296 0.34 4.27 -1.87
N TRP A 297 0.24 3.32 -2.79
CA TRP A 297 -0.62 2.14 -2.67
C TRP A 297 -0.13 1.18 -1.57
N ASP A 298 1.19 0.97 -1.44
CA ASP A 298 1.80 0.14 -0.39
C ASP A 298 1.46 0.60 1.05
N THR A 299 1.18 1.90 1.22
CA THR A 299 1.20 2.54 2.54
C THR A 299 -0.15 3.07 2.99
N LEU A 300 -1.02 3.49 2.07
CA LEU A 300 -2.24 4.22 2.42
C LEU A 300 -3.16 3.43 3.35
N ALA A 301 -3.51 2.20 2.98
CA ALA A 301 -4.46 1.40 3.76
C ALA A 301 -3.96 1.19 5.19
N CYS A 302 -2.70 0.79 5.35
CA CYS A 302 -2.09 0.59 6.65
C CYS A 302 -1.93 1.90 7.44
N HIS A 303 -1.66 3.03 6.77
CA HIS A 303 -1.58 4.34 7.44
C HIS A 303 -2.92 4.75 8.03
N ALA A 304 -4.02 4.60 7.27
CA ALA A 304 -5.36 4.87 7.77
C ALA A 304 -5.70 4.01 9.00
N ILE A 305 -5.32 2.73 8.99
CA ILE A 305 -5.47 1.84 10.15
C ILE A 305 -4.66 2.36 11.35
N LEU A 306 -3.36 2.66 11.19
CA LEU A 306 -2.53 3.18 12.27
C LEU A 306 -3.12 4.44 12.91
N LYS A 307 -3.63 5.38 12.10
CA LYS A 307 -4.31 6.57 12.61
C LYS A 307 -5.60 6.21 13.33
N SER A 308 -6.40 5.29 12.83
CA SER A 308 -7.64 4.91 13.53
C SER A 308 -7.38 4.29 14.92
N MET A 309 -6.22 3.66 15.14
CA MET A 309 -5.89 3.01 16.42
C MET A 309 -5.42 3.95 17.52
N THR A 310 -4.71 5.03 17.16
CA THR A 310 -4.01 5.89 18.12
C THR A 310 -3.84 7.31 17.55
N THR A 311 -3.81 8.30 18.44
CA THR A 311 -3.49 9.69 18.09
C THR A 311 -1.99 9.91 17.87
N GLN A 312 -1.14 8.97 18.30
CA GLN A 312 0.32 9.03 18.19
C GLN A 312 0.88 8.15 17.08
N GLY A 313 0.07 7.31 16.43
CA GLY A 313 0.53 6.41 15.38
C GLY A 313 0.32 6.99 13.99
N GLY A 314 1.13 6.54 13.04
CA GLY A 314 1.08 6.98 11.66
C GLY A 314 2.29 6.55 10.86
N ILE A 315 2.45 7.18 9.70
CA ILE A 315 3.61 7.00 8.82
C ILE A 315 4.19 8.37 8.46
N VAL A 316 5.48 8.55 8.70
CA VAL A 316 6.22 9.79 8.42
C VAL A 316 7.38 9.54 7.48
N GLU A 317 7.78 10.57 6.75
CA GLU A 317 8.98 10.55 5.91
C GLU A 317 10.26 10.52 6.76
N CYS A 318 11.23 9.68 6.39
CA CYS A 318 12.54 9.64 7.05
C CYS A 318 13.27 10.98 6.86
N ARG A 319 13.29 11.47 5.62
CA ARG A 319 13.94 12.73 5.23
C ARG A 319 12.93 13.88 5.22
N PRO A 320 13.30 15.07 5.73
CA PRO A 320 12.43 16.24 5.62
C PRO A 320 12.29 16.64 4.15
N ARG A 321 11.09 17.09 3.76
CA ARG A 321 10.90 17.74 2.46
C ARG A 321 11.76 19.00 2.42
N GLN A 322 12.69 19.09 1.48
CA GLN A 322 13.46 20.32 1.28
C GLN A 322 12.47 21.45 0.92
N LYS A 323 12.56 22.59 1.62
CA LYS A 323 11.75 23.78 1.30
C LYS A 323 12.21 24.34 -0.05
N GLY A 324 11.52 23.96 -1.12
CA GLY A 324 11.64 24.61 -2.42
C GLY A 324 11.76 23.63 -3.59
N CYS A 325 10.64 23.23 -4.17
CA CYS A 325 10.42 23.26 -5.62
C CYS A 325 8.94 22.99 -5.92
N SER A 326 8.08 23.94 -5.55
CA SER A 326 6.71 24.02 -6.07
C SER A 326 6.67 25.12 -7.13
N LYS A 327 7.42 24.94 -8.21
CA LYS A 327 7.16 25.52 -9.52
C LYS A 327 7.72 24.56 -10.56
N GLY A 328 6.85 24.00 -11.40
CA GLY A 328 7.29 23.36 -12.62
C GLY A 328 8.02 24.40 -13.47
N VAL A 329 9.21 24.05 -13.93
CA VAL A 329 9.89 24.66 -15.08
C VAL A 329 10.70 23.52 -15.72
N GLU A 330 10.28 23.14 -16.92
CA GLU A 330 11.13 22.52 -17.93
C GLU A 330 12.38 23.39 -18.10
N GLU A 331 13.57 22.83 -18.15
CA GLU A 331 14.55 23.35 -19.11
C GLU A 331 15.63 22.32 -19.44
N ASP A 332 15.74 22.14 -20.75
CA ASP A 332 16.64 21.26 -21.48
C ASP A 332 18.12 21.62 -21.32
N CYS A 333 18.94 20.61 -21.56
CA CYS A 333 20.32 20.75 -22.00
C CYS A 333 20.43 21.63 -23.26
N GLU A 334 21.27 22.68 -23.23
CA GLU A 334 22.45 22.85 -24.10
C GLU A 334 22.95 24.31 -24.21
N ARG A 335 24.28 24.42 -24.33
CA ARG A 335 25.11 25.49 -24.96
C ARG A 335 25.51 26.77 -24.20
N SER A 336 26.78 26.74 -23.77
CA SER A 336 27.90 27.62 -24.17
C SER A 336 27.67 29.10 -24.51
N GLY A 337 28.40 29.99 -23.83
CA GLY A 337 28.77 31.32 -24.32
C GLY A 337 29.38 32.23 -23.25
N ASP A 338 30.64 32.61 -23.42
CA ASP A 338 31.42 33.58 -22.63
C ASP A 338 30.82 35.01 -22.60
N GLY A 339 31.16 35.80 -21.56
CA GLY A 339 31.03 37.27 -21.61
C GLY A 339 31.06 38.02 -20.26
N ASP A 340 32.22 38.61 -19.97
CA ASP A 340 32.66 39.58 -18.94
C ASP A 340 31.69 40.56 -18.22
N THR A 341 32.00 40.76 -16.92
CA THR A 341 32.02 41.97 -16.02
C THR A 341 30.94 43.06 -16.15
N VAL A 342 30.41 43.65 -15.05
CA VAL A 342 31.02 44.69 -14.19
C VAL A 342 30.24 44.86 -12.86
N ASP A 343 31.01 45.25 -11.85
CA ASP A 343 30.73 45.75 -10.49
C ASP A 343 29.55 46.75 -10.32
N ASP A 344 28.87 46.70 -9.16
CA ASP A 344 28.75 47.87 -8.28
C ASP A 344 28.11 47.54 -6.91
N SER A 345 28.64 48.25 -5.91
CA SER A 345 28.48 48.22 -4.47
C SER A 345 27.06 48.40 -3.89
N GLU A 346 26.79 47.84 -2.71
CA GLU A 346 26.72 48.56 -1.41
C GLU A 346 26.20 47.64 -0.29
N GLY A 347 26.79 47.78 0.90
CA GLY A 347 26.59 46.87 2.04
C GLY A 347 25.40 47.23 2.92
N VAL A 348 24.86 46.22 3.61
CA VAL A 348 24.18 46.38 4.89
C VAL A 348 24.60 45.22 5.81
N THR A 349 25.26 45.59 6.90
CA THR A 349 25.53 44.76 8.07
C THR A 349 24.22 44.46 8.80
N GLY A 350 23.86 43.18 8.89
CA GLY A 350 22.77 42.70 9.73
C GLY A 350 23.23 41.44 10.45
N THR A 351 23.50 41.58 11.74
CA THR A 351 23.71 40.49 12.69
C THR A 351 22.51 39.55 12.65
N VAL A 352 22.73 38.29 12.23
CA VAL A 352 21.76 37.22 12.45
C VAL A 352 22.31 36.38 13.59
N ASP A 353 21.60 36.43 14.70
CA ASP A 353 21.82 35.60 15.87
C ASP A 353 21.78 34.13 15.44
N ASP A 354 22.92 33.46 15.57
CA ASP A 354 23.01 32.01 15.74
C ASP A 354 22.30 31.68 17.05
N ASP A 355 21.06 31.18 16.98
CA ASP A 355 20.49 30.28 18.00
C ASP A 355 19.14 29.74 17.54
N ASP A 356 19.15 28.46 17.17
CA ASP A 356 18.26 27.39 17.69
C ASP A 356 17.97 26.33 16.60
N ALA A 357 19.02 25.57 16.28
CA ALA A 357 18.94 24.32 15.56
C ALA A 357 18.56 23.17 16.53
N THR A 358 17.38 23.25 17.14
CA THR A 358 16.72 22.08 17.73
C THR A 358 15.27 22.05 17.28
N GLY A 359 15.05 21.46 16.10
CA GLY A 359 13.71 21.33 15.51
C GLY A 359 12.79 20.50 16.39
N ASN A 360 12.06 21.17 17.28
CA ASN A 360 10.92 20.60 17.98
C ASN A 360 9.88 20.14 16.94
N ILE A 361 9.62 18.84 16.94
CA ILE A 361 8.77 18.12 15.97
C ILE A 361 7.28 18.39 16.21
N VAL A 362 6.94 19.04 17.32
CA VAL A 362 5.56 19.30 17.72
C VAL A 362 5.34 20.80 17.93
N GLU A 363 4.82 21.45 16.90
CA GLU A 363 4.07 22.70 17.06
C GLU A 363 2.66 22.44 16.51
N CYS A 364 1.67 22.48 17.39
CA CYS A 364 0.25 22.53 17.07
C CYS A 364 -0.25 21.49 16.03
N GLY A 365 -0.36 20.23 16.44
CA GLY A 365 -1.36 19.31 15.89
C GLY A 365 -1.12 18.68 14.51
N ARG A 366 0.02 18.92 13.84
CA ARG A 366 0.43 18.15 12.64
C ARG A 366 1.87 17.70 12.76
N VAL A 367 2.10 16.38 12.63
CA VAL A 367 3.46 15.84 12.48
C VAL A 367 4.01 16.36 11.16
N LYS A 368 5.06 17.21 11.20
CA LYS A 368 5.60 17.96 10.03
C LYS A 368 6.08 17.11 8.85
N ARG A 369 6.01 15.77 8.93
CA ARG A 369 6.54 14.81 7.96
C ARG A 369 5.54 13.70 7.59
N GLU A 370 4.26 13.85 7.93
CA GLU A 370 3.26 12.82 7.63
C GLU A 370 3.10 12.59 6.11
N LEU A 371 2.94 11.32 5.70
CA LEU A 371 2.68 10.99 4.30
C LEU A 371 1.30 11.49 3.84
N THR A 372 1.26 12.03 2.62
CA THR A 372 0.04 12.48 1.94
C THR A 372 -0.20 11.66 0.66
N TYR A 373 -1.45 11.54 0.22
CA TYR A 373 -1.87 10.56 -0.80
C TYR A 373 -2.57 11.14 -2.02
N ALA A 374 -2.85 12.45 -2.04
CA ALA A 374 -3.25 13.19 -3.24
C ALA A 374 -2.02 13.40 -4.17
N ARG A 375 -1.42 12.31 -4.63
CA ARG A 375 -0.20 12.27 -5.46
C ARG A 375 -0.41 11.35 -6.65
N TYR A 376 -0.64 11.92 -7.83
CA TYR A 376 -0.96 11.15 -9.04
C TYR A 376 0.22 10.98 -10.00
N GLU A 377 1.21 11.86 -9.93
CA GLU A 377 2.43 11.83 -10.74
C GLU A 377 3.59 11.22 -9.94
N ASP A 378 3.98 11.86 -8.82
CA ASP A 378 5.02 11.34 -7.94
C ASP A 378 4.47 10.42 -6.84
N ARG A 379 4.22 9.17 -7.24
CA ARG A 379 3.63 8.14 -6.38
C ARG A 379 4.63 7.48 -5.43
N CYS A 380 5.92 7.76 -5.59
CA CYS A 380 6.99 7.17 -4.79
C CYS A 380 7.15 7.90 -3.45
N ASN A 381 7.36 7.15 -2.36
CA ASN A 381 7.79 7.69 -1.07
C ASN A 381 9.28 7.97 -1.10
N ARG A 382 9.69 8.98 -1.89
CA ARG A 382 11.10 9.26 -2.21
C ARG A 382 11.99 9.48 -1.02
N ASN A 383 11.42 9.98 0.07
CA ASN A 383 12.12 10.35 1.29
C ASN A 383 12.32 9.18 2.26
N GLY A 384 11.89 7.97 1.89
CA GLY A 384 11.77 6.85 2.82
C GLY A 384 10.65 7.08 3.82
N LEU A 385 10.39 6.10 4.68
CA LEU A 385 9.35 6.20 5.69
C LEU A 385 9.69 5.47 6.99
N VAL A 386 9.02 5.90 8.07
CA VAL A 386 8.90 5.17 9.32
C VAL A 386 7.42 5.02 9.65
N ALA A 387 6.96 3.79 9.84
CA ALA A 387 5.62 3.48 10.33
C ALA A 387 5.68 3.06 11.81
N PHE A 388 4.79 3.59 12.64
CA PHE A 388 4.85 3.45 14.10
C PHE A 388 3.48 3.61 14.75
N ARG A 389 3.36 3.12 15.99
CA ARG A 389 2.21 3.40 16.89
C ARG A 389 2.54 4.41 17.98
N ASP A 390 3.82 4.58 18.28
CA ASP A 390 4.36 5.49 19.30
C ASP A 390 5.32 6.48 18.63
N VAL A 391 4.97 7.76 18.68
CA VAL A 391 5.73 8.84 18.06
C VAL A 391 7.07 9.06 18.73
N GLU A 392 7.18 8.87 20.05
CA GLU A 392 8.43 9.10 20.79
C GLU A 392 9.49 8.06 20.37
N ALA A 393 9.07 6.81 20.18
CA ALA A 393 9.92 5.76 19.66
C ALA A 393 10.42 6.07 18.24
N ALA A 394 9.56 6.59 17.37
CA ALA A 394 9.91 6.98 16.01
C ALA A 394 10.88 8.16 15.96
N GLU A 395 10.64 9.19 16.77
CA GLU A 395 11.54 10.35 16.87
C GLU A 395 12.93 9.96 17.35
N ARG A 396 13.02 9.08 18.36
CA ARG A 396 14.30 8.57 18.87
C ARG A 396 15.10 7.86 17.78
N VAL A 397 14.46 6.94 17.06
CA VAL A 397 15.12 6.17 15.99
C VAL A 397 15.55 7.09 14.84
N LEU A 398 14.66 7.99 14.39
CA LEU A 398 14.94 8.93 13.31
C LEU A 398 16.14 9.83 13.65
N LYS A 399 16.22 10.36 14.87
CA LYS A 399 17.35 11.19 15.31
C LYS A 399 18.69 10.45 15.27
N GLN A 400 18.70 9.16 15.60
CA GLN A 400 19.91 8.35 15.59
C GLN A 400 20.40 8.05 14.17
N ILE A 401 19.49 7.86 13.21
CA ILE A 401 19.86 7.49 11.83
C ILE A 401 19.93 8.69 10.87
N GLU A 402 19.52 9.90 11.28
CA GLU A 402 19.42 11.08 10.40
C GLU A 402 20.71 11.37 9.63
N HIS A 403 21.86 11.24 10.29
CA HIS A 403 23.17 11.48 9.68
C HIS A 403 23.56 10.47 8.58
N LEU A 404 22.84 9.35 8.47
CA LEU A 404 23.06 8.28 7.48
C LEU A 404 22.12 8.38 6.28
N LEU A 405 21.09 9.23 6.38
CA LEU A 405 20.13 9.42 5.30
C LEU A 405 20.76 10.28 4.18
N PRO A 406 20.55 9.93 2.89
CA PRO A 406 21.01 10.77 1.79
C PRO A 406 20.45 12.19 1.91
N ARG A 407 21.29 13.21 1.71
CA ARG A 407 20.87 14.62 1.79
C ARG A 407 20.04 15.05 0.60
#